data_AF-A0A9P8UJ89-F1
#
_entry.id   AF-A0A9P8UJ89-F1
#
_cell.length_a   1.000
_cell.length_b   1.000
_cell.length_c   1.000
_cell.angle_alpha   90.00
_cell.angle_beta   90.00
_cell.angle_gamma   90.00
#
_symmetry.space_group_name_H-M   'P 1'
#
loop_
_entity.id
_entity.type
_entity.pdbx_description
1 polymer ?
#
loop_
_entity_poly.entity_id
_entity_poly.type
_entity_poly.pdbx_seq_one_letter_code
_entity_poly.pdbx_strand_id
1 'polypeptide(L)'
;MKDTTPPIISAIAVSKSLLLDSLHDRVTGVLVGAALGDAIGLYTEFLSAEHSAFFYPARQFILAPDGYDGKGPTRFRVDTHRMKHLPGDWTDDTDHALLLLLAALRNVDASISDADLVAATTADFPPRLKIWVDCGLRALDKMPLGLGKVVASVVRSHTFVTDPEGTARKCWESSGKRSASNGSLMRTHPLGLLALARDEEVAFALGAAVSKTTHADPRCVIACAIGSALIRGVVRGDIDNNSDLDSVITRALVWFATQEQPSPGYKLDVAELKKHTEVEGLDSLKLDDSQGMGYVYKTLGAGVFLLRSAIKVIRGGNPSFRARLSLFENLITDLVMHGGDADTNACFAGALVGGYLGFKALPQHWWNHLRHGDWLISKAEALCQVLGITSGDYDAKEDSDTLPDGGRGILSQEQMDVRWTHLMTDVEQRLRQRKESLKTLDVPSMPASEEKSRRWFRRKRVP
;
A
#
# COMPACT_ATOMS: atom_id res chain seq x y z
N MET A 1 17.64 -9.64 -50.86
CA MET A 1 17.71 -10.77 -49.91
C MET A 1 16.40 -10.76 -49.15
N LYS A 2 15.55 -11.79 -49.32
CA LYS A 2 14.33 -11.93 -48.52
C LYS A 2 14.79 -12.33 -47.12
N ASP A 3 14.43 -11.52 -46.14
CA ASP A 3 14.73 -11.77 -44.73
C ASP A 3 13.97 -13.02 -44.30
N THR A 4 14.62 -14.18 -44.39
CA THR A 4 14.06 -15.47 -44.00
C THR A 4 14.47 -15.77 -42.56
N THR A 5 14.01 -14.94 -41.62
CA THR A 5 14.03 -15.32 -40.22
C THR A 5 13.09 -16.54 -40.08
N PRO A 6 13.55 -17.68 -39.54
CA PRO A 6 12.73 -18.89 -39.42
C PRO A 6 11.42 -18.59 -38.65
N PRO A 7 10.25 -19.14 -39.08
CA PRO A 7 8.95 -18.88 -38.44
C PRO A 7 8.95 -19.15 -36.93
N ILE A 8 9.74 -20.14 -36.48
CA ILE A 8 9.90 -20.51 -35.07
C ILE A 8 10.64 -19.43 -34.28
N ILE A 9 11.69 -18.81 -34.83
CA ILE A 9 12.43 -17.74 -34.16
C ILE A 9 11.55 -16.49 -34.04
N SER A 10 10.76 -16.19 -35.08
CA SER A 10 9.75 -15.13 -35.04
C SER A 10 8.68 -15.39 -33.97
N ALA A 11 8.16 -16.62 -33.87
CA ALA A 11 7.18 -16.99 -32.85
C ALA A 11 7.73 -16.94 -31.41
N ILE A 12 8.97 -17.38 -31.18
CA ILE A 12 9.63 -17.29 -29.86
C ILE A 12 9.85 -15.82 -29.46
N ALA A 13 10.29 -14.98 -30.40
CA ALA A 13 10.46 -13.55 -30.15
C ALA A 13 9.12 -12.86 -29.82
N VAL A 14 8.06 -13.17 -30.55
CA VAL A 14 6.69 -12.67 -30.27
C VAL A 14 6.21 -13.14 -28.89
N SER A 15 6.40 -14.42 -28.56
CA SER A 15 6.02 -14.96 -27.24
C SER A 15 6.79 -14.28 -26.09
N LYS A 16 8.07 -13.99 -26.29
CA LYS A 16 8.88 -13.25 -25.30
C LYS A 16 8.39 -11.81 -25.14
N SER A 17 8.11 -11.12 -26.25
CA SER A 17 7.57 -9.76 -26.24
C SER A 17 6.24 -9.69 -25.47
N LEU A 18 5.30 -10.60 -25.76
CA LEU A 18 4.00 -10.64 -25.09
C LEU A 18 4.12 -10.90 -23.58
N LEU A 19 5.09 -11.73 -23.18
CA LEU A 19 5.38 -11.97 -21.76
C LEU A 19 5.89 -10.69 -21.07
N LEU A 20 6.83 -9.98 -21.70
CA LEU A 20 7.39 -8.74 -21.17
C LEU A 20 6.32 -7.63 -21.09
N ASP A 21 5.48 -7.49 -22.11
CA ASP A 21 4.35 -6.56 -22.11
C ASP A 21 3.36 -6.87 -20.98
N SER A 22 3.10 -8.16 -20.73
CA SER A 22 2.25 -8.58 -19.62
C SER A 22 2.89 -8.32 -18.26
N LEU A 23 4.20 -8.52 -18.12
CA LEU A 23 4.93 -8.22 -16.88
C LEU A 23 4.93 -6.72 -16.60
N HIS A 24 5.21 -5.89 -17.61
CA HIS A 24 5.16 -4.44 -17.51
C HIS A 24 3.79 -3.93 -17.06
N ASP A 25 2.71 -4.42 -17.69
CA ASP A 25 1.34 -4.05 -17.34
C ASP A 25 1.01 -4.42 -15.89
N ARG A 26 1.47 -5.59 -15.42
CA ARG A 26 1.23 -6.06 -14.05
C ARG A 26 2.10 -5.35 -13.01
N VAL A 27 3.36 -5.05 -13.31
CA VAL A 27 4.25 -4.26 -12.44
C VAL A 27 3.65 -2.87 -12.21
N THR A 28 3.23 -2.21 -13.29
CA THR A 28 2.57 -0.90 -13.22
C THR A 28 1.23 -1.03 -12.48
N GLY A 29 0.49 -2.11 -12.72
CA GLY A 29 -0.77 -2.43 -12.05
C GLY A 29 -0.64 -2.59 -10.53
N VAL A 30 0.46 -3.18 -10.05
CA VAL A 30 0.77 -3.28 -8.61
C VAL A 30 0.94 -1.90 -7.99
N LEU A 31 1.82 -1.08 -8.56
CA LEU A 31 2.18 0.22 -7.99
C LEU A 31 1.01 1.21 -8.04
N VAL A 32 0.35 1.32 -9.19
CA VAL A 32 -0.81 2.21 -9.36
C VAL A 32 -2.03 1.67 -8.61
N GLY A 33 -2.26 0.35 -8.63
CA GLY A 33 -3.36 -0.28 -7.90
C GLY A 33 -3.26 -0.05 -6.39
N ALA A 34 -2.05 -0.11 -5.81
CA ALA A 34 -1.82 0.22 -4.42
C ALA A 34 -2.19 1.69 -4.12
N ALA A 35 -1.67 2.63 -4.90
CA ALA A 35 -1.91 4.05 -4.71
C ALA A 35 -3.38 4.47 -4.94
N LEU A 36 -4.07 3.80 -5.88
CA LEU A 36 -5.52 3.95 -6.05
C LEU A 36 -6.29 3.44 -4.84
N GLY A 37 -5.91 2.26 -4.33
CA GLY A 37 -6.52 1.69 -3.14
C GLY A 37 -6.41 2.61 -1.92
N ASP A 38 -5.20 3.10 -1.66
CA ASP A 38 -4.89 4.11 -0.63
C ASP A 38 -5.77 5.37 -0.80
N ALA A 39 -5.70 6.03 -1.96
CA ALA A 39 -6.42 7.27 -2.21
C ALA A 39 -7.95 7.15 -2.10
N ILE A 40 -8.51 6.01 -2.51
CA ILE A 40 -9.94 5.74 -2.41
C ILE A 40 -10.32 5.33 -0.98
N GLY A 41 -9.49 4.55 -0.29
CA GLY A 41 -9.73 4.14 1.10
C GLY A 41 -9.72 5.30 2.10
N LEU A 42 -8.96 6.37 1.82
CA LEU A 42 -8.98 7.61 2.60
C LEU A 42 -10.40 8.19 2.75
N TYR A 43 -11.31 7.96 1.80
CA TYR A 43 -12.70 8.43 1.89
C TYR A 43 -13.44 7.84 3.09
N THR A 44 -13.14 6.61 3.50
CA THR A 44 -13.89 5.86 4.53
C THR A 44 -13.05 5.42 5.72
N GLU A 45 -11.74 5.68 5.74
CA GLU A 45 -10.86 5.49 6.89
C GLU A 45 -11.42 6.06 8.22
N PHE A 46 -11.36 5.25 9.28
CA PHE A 46 -11.94 5.50 10.60
C PHE A 46 -13.47 5.65 10.65
N LEU A 47 -14.19 5.39 9.57
CA LEU A 47 -15.64 5.28 9.57
C LEU A 47 -16.05 3.84 9.91
N SER A 48 -17.26 3.67 10.43
CA SER A 48 -17.92 2.36 10.41
C SER A 48 -18.46 2.06 9.01
N ALA A 49 -18.83 0.80 8.76
CA ALA A 49 -19.54 0.45 7.53
C ALA A 49 -20.86 1.25 7.40
N GLU A 50 -21.58 1.44 8.50
CA GLU A 50 -22.80 2.26 8.56
C GLU A 50 -22.53 3.73 8.19
N HIS A 51 -21.50 4.35 8.77
CA HIS A 51 -21.11 5.72 8.44
C HIS A 51 -20.66 5.84 6.98
N SER A 52 -19.92 4.86 6.48
CA SER A 52 -19.49 4.83 5.08
C SER A 52 -20.69 4.81 4.14
N ALA A 53 -21.68 3.95 4.41
CA ALA A 53 -22.94 3.89 3.66
C ALA A 53 -23.75 5.19 3.74
N PHE A 54 -23.77 5.85 4.91
CA PHE A 54 -24.46 7.11 5.10
C PHE A 54 -23.82 8.26 4.30
N PHE A 55 -22.49 8.41 4.36
CA PHE A 55 -21.79 9.51 3.70
C PHE A 55 -21.56 9.28 2.20
N TYR A 56 -21.49 8.02 1.76
CA TYR A 56 -21.23 7.65 0.36
C TYR A 56 -22.28 6.65 -0.16
N PRO A 57 -23.59 7.00 -0.15
CA PRO A 57 -24.66 6.07 -0.50
C PRO A 57 -24.61 5.61 -1.96
N ALA A 58 -24.03 6.43 -2.84
CA ALA A 58 -23.89 6.09 -4.26
C ALA A 58 -22.82 5.02 -4.52
N ARG A 59 -21.91 4.76 -3.57
CA ARG A 59 -20.75 3.87 -3.74
C ARG A 59 -19.94 4.20 -4.99
N GLN A 60 -19.73 5.50 -5.23
CA GLN A 60 -19.01 6.02 -6.38
C GLN A 60 -18.02 7.09 -5.92
N PHE A 61 -16.76 6.93 -6.31
CA PHE A 61 -15.67 7.82 -5.96
C PHE A 61 -15.11 8.46 -7.23
N ILE A 62 -15.11 9.79 -7.28
CA ILE A 62 -14.68 10.57 -8.43
C ILE A 62 -13.50 11.43 -7.99
N LEU A 63 -12.37 11.29 -8.68
CA LEU A 63 -11.16 12.07 -8.40
C LEU A 63 -11.02 13.30 -9.30
N ALA A 64 -11.71 13.31 -10.45
CA ALA A 64 -11.67 14.39 -11.43
C ALA A 64 -12.08 15.75 -10.83
N PRO A 65 -11.29 16.83 -11.00
CA PRO A 65 -11.60 18.16 -10.47
C PRO A 65 -12.95 18.73 -10.93
N ASP A 66 -13.36 18.44 -12.17
CA ASP A 66 -14.63 18.92 -12.73
C ASP A 66 -15.78 17.90 -12.58
N GLY A 67 -15.48 16.67 -12.14
CA GLY A 67 -16.43 15.55 -12.12
C GLY A 67 -16.87 15.10 -13.54
N TYR A 68 -17.75 14.08 -13.63
CA TYR A 68 -18.33 13.67 -14.92
C TYR A 68 -19.53 14.51 -15.34
N ASP A 69 -20.14 15.22 -14.39
CA ASP A 69 -21.38 15.99 -14.54
C ASP A 69 -21.23 17.46 -14.13
N GLY A 70 -19.99 17.95 -14.00
CA GLY A 70 -19.70 19.32 -13.56
C GLY A 70 -19.81 19.55 -12.05
N LYS A 71 -20.06 18.50 -11.24
CA LYS A 71 -20.20 18.63 -9.77
C LYS A 71 -18.87 18.54 -9.01
N GLY A 72 -17.77 18.34 -9.71
CA GLY A 72 -16.44 18.15 -9.13
C GLY A 72 -16.22 16.76 -8.54
N PRO A 73 -15.11 16.56 -7.80
CA PRO A 73 -14.76 15.27 -7.23
C PRO A 73 -15.72 14.87 -6.11
N THR A 74 -15.77 13.57 -5.80
CA THR A 74 -16.48 13.08 -4.62
C THR A 74 -15.91 13.81 -3.41
N ARG A 75 -16.81 14.42 -2.62
CA ARG A 75 -16.42 15.27 -1.50
C ARG A 75 -16.06 14.39 -0.30
N PHE A 76 -14.93 14.68 0.33
CA PHE A 76 -14.62 14.08 1.63
C PHE A 76 -15.66 14.42 2.69
N ARG A 77 -15.88 13.47 3.59
CA ARG A 77 -16.46 13.77 4.91
C ARG A 77 -15.62 14.84 5.60
N VAL A 78 -16.31 15.76 6.25
CA VAL A 78 -15.72 16.91 6.94
C VAL A 78 -15.20 16.50 8.30
N ASP A 79 -13.90 16.22 8.40
CA ASP A 79 -13.23 15.93 9.66
C ASP A 79 -11.74 16.36 9.62
N THR A 80 -11.11 16.40 10.79
CA THR A 80 -9.70 16.83 10.91
C THR A 80 -8.71 15.87 10.25
N HIS A 81 -9.15 14.68 9.88
CA HIS A 81 -8.32 13.69 9.20
C HIS A 81 -8.24 14.01 7.72
N ARG A 82 -9.39 13.95 7.02
CA ARG A 82 -9.49 14.13 5.57
C ARG A 82 -9.24 15.56 5.10
N MET A 83 -9.49 16.57 5.93
CA MET A 83 -9.30 17.96 5.51
C MET A 83 -7.84 18.35 5.28
N LYS A 84 -6.88 17.51 5.70
CA LYS A 84 -5.47 17.66 5.38
C LYS A 84 -5.11 17.23 3.96
N HIS A 85 -6.04 16.55 3.29
CA HIS A 85 -5.84 15.94 1.99
C HIS A 85 -6.71 16.63 0.92
N LEU A 86 -6.33 16.43 -0.32
CA LEU A 86 -7.07 16.75 -1.53
C LEU A 86 -7.53 15.47 -2.22
N PRO A 87 -8.60 15.52 -3.03
CA PRO A 87 -8.98 14.38 -3.87
C PRO A 87 -7.80 13.91 -4.71
N GLY A 88 -7.61 12.58 -4.75
CA GLY A 88 -6.49 11.94 -5.43
C GLY A 88 -5.20 11.88 -4.60
N ASP A 89 -5.15 12.44 -3.39
CA ASP A 89 -4.03 12.21 -2.47
C ASP A 89 -4.02 10.76 -1.98
N TRP A 90 -2.84 10.19 -1.89
CA TRP A 90 -2.53 8.99 -1.11
C TRP A 90 -1.84 9.36 0.23
N THR A 91 -1.81 8.41 1.17
CA THR A 91 -1.34 8.57 2.56
C THR A 91 0.07 8.00 2.77
N ASP A 92 0.41 7.62 4.00
CA ASP A 92 1.71 7.04 4.35
C ASP A 92 1.90 5.61 3.82
N ASP A 93 0.83 4.90 3.46
CA ASP A 93 0.90 3.58 2.83
C ASP A 93 1.71 3.65 1.54
N THR A 94 1.29 4.51 0.61
CA THR A 94 1.97 4.71 -0.67
C THR A 94 3.29 5.45 -0.47
N ASP A 95 3.35 6.47 0.39
CA ASP A 95 4.61 7.19 0.62
C ASP A 95 5.71 6.24 1.15
N HIS A 96 5.42 5.36 2.10
CA HIS A 96 6.40 4.41 2.62
C HIS A 96 6.78 3.33 1.61
N ALA A 97 5.85 2.89 0.75
CA ALA A 97 6.16 2.00 -0.35
C ALA A 97 7.10 2.67 -1.35
N LEU A 98 6.88 3.95 -1.64
CA LEU A 98 7.74 4.75 -2.51
C LEU A 98 9.16 4.87 -1.95
N LEU A 99 9.35 4.91 -0.63
CA LEU A 99 10.71 4.88 -0.05
C LEU A 99 11.47 3.59 -0.43
N LEU A 100 10.78 2.44 -0.43
CA LEU A 100 11.35 1.16 -0.84
C LEU A 100 11.58 1.10 -2.35
N LEU A 101 10.65 1.62 -3.15
CA LEU A 101 10.82 1.74 -4.60
C LEU A 101 12.03 2.59 -4.97
N LEU A 102 12.15 3.79 -4.39
CA LEU A 102 13.25 4.72 -4.66
C LEU A 102 14.59 4.17 -4.16
N ALA A 103 14.61 3.46 -3.02
CA ALA A 103 15.78 2.72 -2.56
C ALA A 103 16.20 1.64 -3.55
N ALA A 104 15.23 0.90 -4.09
CA ALA A 104 15.50 -0.15 -5.05
C ALA A 104 16.04 0.39 -6.37
N LEU A 105 15.41 1.42 -6.94
CA LEU A 105 15.89 2.08 -8.16
C LEU A 105 17.36 2.48 -8.04
N ARG A 106 17.79 2.94 -6.86
CA ARG A 106 19.16 3.39 -6.62
C ARG A 106 20.18 2.28 -6.39
N ASN A 107 19.78 1.20 -5.74
CA ASN A 107 20.71 0.21 -5.17
C ASN A 107 20.59 -1.19 -5.79
N VAL A 108 19.63 -1.42 -6.68
CA VAL A 108 19.35 -2.73 -7.28
C VAL A 108 19.68 -2.69 -8.76
N ASP A 109 20.46 -3.68 -9.20
CA ASP A 109 20.63 -4.00 -10.62
C ASP A 109 20.44 -5.51 -10.83
N ALA A 110 20.43 -5.95 -12.08
CA ALA A 110 20.18 -7.36 -12.42
C ALA A 110 21.21 -8.34 -11.82
N SER A 111 22.43 -7.87 -11.49
CA SER A 111 23.56 -8.67 -11.01
C SER A 111 23.63 -8.81 -9.48
N ILE A 112 22.83 -8.05 -8.73
CA ILE A 112 22.83 -8.12 -7.26
C ILE A 112 22.51 -9.54 -6.77
N SER A 113 23.30 -10.01 -5.79
CA SER A 113 23.03 -11.29 -5.13
C SER A 113 21.78 -11.21 -4.26
N ASP A 114 21.14 -12.34 -3.96
CA ASP A 114 19.93 -12.37 -3.15
C ASP A 114 20.18 -11.84 -1.72
N ALA A 115 21.33 -12.17 -1.14
CA ALA A 115 21.73 -11.69 0.18
C ALA A 115 21.98 -10.17 0.18
N ASP A 116 22.67 -9.67 -0.85
CA ASP A 116 22.96 -8.24 -0.99
C ASP A 116 21.69 -7.43 -1.27
N LEU A 117 20.72 -7.98 -2.01
CA LEU A 117 19.43 -7.34 -2.23
C LEU A 117 18.69 -7.10 -0.91
N VAL A 118 18.63 -8.11 -0.05
CA VAL A 118 18.00 -7.99 1.27
C VAL A 118 18.77 -7.00 2.15
N ALA A 119 20.10 -7.09 2.17
CA ALA A 119 20.96 -6.20 2.96
C ALA A 119 20.86 -4.74 2.51
N ALA A 120 20.95 -4.46 1.20
CA ALA A 120 20.86 -3.12 0.65
C ALA A 120 19.48 -2.50 0.93
N THR A 121 18.40 -3.26 0.73
CA THR A 121 17.03 -2.80 0.99
C THR A 121 16.84 -2.43 2.47
N THR A 122 17.33 -3.27 3.38
CA THR A 122 17.17 -3.05 4.83
C THR A 122 18.11 -2.01 5.41
N ALA A 123 19.24 -1.74 4.76
CA ALA A 123 20.16 -0.67 5.13
C ALA A 123 19.66 0.71 4.67
N ASP A 124 19.08 0.81 3.48
CA ASP A 124 18.68 2.09 2.87
C ASP A 124 17.28 2.56 3.29
N PHE A 125 16.38 1.63 3.64
CA PHE A 125 15.01 1.98 4.05
C PHE A 125 14.91 2.78 5.37
N PRO A 126 15.59 2.40 6.48
CA PRO A 126 15.49 3.13 7.76
C PRO A 126 15.86 4.63 7.68
N PRO A 127 17.00 5.06 7.09
CA PRO A 127 17.30 6.49 7.00
C PRO A 127 16.26 7.26 6.17
N ARG A 128 15.74 6.67 5.09
CA ARG A 128 14.63 7.26 4.31
C ARG A 128 13.36 7.41 5.13
N LEU A 129 13.01 6.39 5.90
CA LEU A 129 11.84 6.45 6.78
C LEU A 129 12.01 7.50 7.87
N LYS A 130 13.23 7.67 8.41
CA LYS A 130 13.52 8.76 9.35
C LYS A 130 13.32 10.13 8.71
N ILE A 131 13.84 10.33 7.50
CA ILE A 131 13.65 11.56 6.72
C ILE A 131 12.17 11.80 6.45
N TRP A 132 11.41 10.77 6.05
CA TRP A 132 9.97 10.90 5.85
C TRP A 132 9.27 11.32 7.14
N VAL A 133 9.56 10.69 8.29
CA VAL A 133 8.95 11.06 9.58
C VAL A 133 9.24 12.52 9.95
N ASP A 134 10.43 13.01 9.63
CA ASP A 134 10.85 14.38 9.97
C ASP A 134 10.35 15.42 8.96
N CYS A 135 10.29 15.09 7.66
CA CYS A 135 10.15 16.06 6.57
C CYS A 135 9.06 15.74 5.53
N GLY A 136 8.44 14.56 5.60
CA GLY A 136 7.56 13.99 4.57
C GLY A 136 8.32 13.44 3.36
N LEU A 137 7.59 12.99 2.34
CA LEU A 137 8.18 12.43 1.12
C LEU A 137 8.83 13.55 0.29
N ARG A 138 10.16 13.65 0.38
CA ARG A 138 10.91 14.76 -0.21
C ARG A 138 10.84 14.83 -1.73
N ALA A 139 10.88 13.69 -2.44
CA ALA A 139 10.81 13.68 -3.91
C ALA A 139 9.62 14.49 -4.46
N LEU A 140 8.47 14.38 -3.80
CA LEU A 140 7.22 15.06 -4.15
C LEU A 140 6.91 16.29 -3.29
N ASP A 141 7.83 16.66 -2.37
CA ASP A 141 7.63 17.71 -1.37
C ASP A 141 6.32 17.55 -0.58
N LYS A 142 5.95 16.31 -0.21
CA LYS A 142 4.73 16.04 0.59
C LYS A 142 4.98 16.25 2.08
N MET A 143 3.90 16.42 2.84
CA MET A 143 3.90 16.42 4.31
C MET A 143 3.84 14.99 4.86
N PRO A 144 4.42 14.70 6.04
CA PRO A 144 4.34 13.38 6.68
C PRO A 144 3.00 13.17 7.37
N LEU A 145 1.95 12.99 6.57
CA LEU A 145 0.59 12.71 7.04
C LEU A 145 0.40 11.21 7.21
N GLY A 146 -0.55 10.80 8.06
CA GLY A 146 -0.88 9.37 8.27
C GLY A 146 -0.02 8.61 9.29
N LEU A 147 1.15 9.14 9.69
CA LEU A 147 2.12 8.46 10.56
C LEU A 147 1.50 7.65 11.73
N GLY A 148 1.55 6.31 11.59
CA GLY A 148 1.09 5.37 12.59
C GLY A 148 1.89 5.39 13.91
N LYS A 149 1.24 5.02 15.03
CA LYS A 149 1.83 5.08 16.38
C LYS A 149 3.07 4.21 16.57
N VAL A 150 3.09 3.00 15.99
CA VAL A 150 4.23 2.08 16.10
C VAL A 150 5.43 2.65 15.37
N VAL A 151 5.23 3.11 14.13
CA VAL A 151 6.29 3.77 13.34
C VAL A 151 6.79 5.00 14.08
N ALA A 152 5.91 5.85 14.61
CA ALA A 152 6.30 7.02 15.38
C ALA A 152 7.15 6.66 16.61
N SER A 153 6.77 5.61 17.34
CA SER A 153 7.48 5.16 18.55
C SER A 153 8.87 4.61 18.22
N VAL A 154 9.01 3.88 17.12
CA VAL A 154 10.28 3.25 16.73
C VAL A 154 11.21 4.27 16.08
N VAL A 155 10.73 5.00 15.08
CA VAL A 155 11.55 5.89 14.23
C VAL A 155 12.07 7.11 14.99
N ARG A 156 11.36 7.56 16.03
CA ARG A 156 11.82 8.66 16.89
C ARG A 156 12.90 8.25 17.89
N SER A 157 13.23 6.97 18.00
CA SER A 157 14.38 6.53 18.80
C SER A 157 15.69 6.94 18.13
N HIS A 158 16.66 7.39 18.93
CA HIS A 158 18.00 7.73 18.45
C HIS A 158 18.76 6.53 17.89
N THR A 159 18.40 5.30 18.28
CA THR A 159 19.00 4.06 17.77
C THR A 159 18.37 3.54 16.49
N PHE A 160 17.29 4.14 15.99
CA PHE A 160 16.54 3.57 14.88
C PHE A 160 17.37 3.41 13.60
N VAL A 161 18.14 4.43 13.22
CA VAL A 161 18.94 4.37 11.97
C VAL A 161 20.11 3.39 12.10
N THR A 162 20.69 3.24 13.29
CA THR A 162 21.88 2.39 13.52
C THR A 162 21.54 0.93 13.87
N ASP A 163 20.40 0.69 14.50
CA ASP A 163 19.91 -0.63 14.90
C ASP A 163 18.36 -0.66 14.76
N PRO A 164 17.82 -0.63 13.53
CA PRO A 164 16.38 -0.53 13.29
C PRO A 164 15.63 -1.73 13.87
N GLU A 165 16.11 -2.94 13.61
CA GLU A 165 15.49 -4.17 14.11
C GLU A 165 15.55 -4.30 15.63
N GLY A 166 16.71 -4.02 16.25
CA GLY A 166 16.83 -4.05 17.71
C GLY A 166 15.99 -2.96 18.37
N THR A 167 15.86 -1.78 17.75
CA THR A 167 14.96 -0.72 18.20
C THR A 167 13.51 -1.16 18.15
N ALA A 168 13.05 -1.68 17.00
CA ALA A 168 11.69 -2.18 16.83
C ALA A 168 11.35 -3.31 17.81
N ARG A 169 12.29 -4.24 18.02
CA ARG A 169 12.16 -5.34 18.99
C ARG A 169 12.00 -4.82 20.41
N LYS A 170 12.86 -3.90 20.85
CA LYS A 170 12.75 -3.27 22.19
C LYS A 170 11.41 -2.56 22.38
N CYS A 171 10.96 -1.80 21.38
CA CYS A 171 9.64 -1.15 21.41
C CYS A 171 8.52 -2.18 21.54
N TRP A 172 8.54 -3.25 20.74
CA TRP A 172 7.53 -4.31 20.80
C TRP A 172 7.51 -5.03 22.16
N GLU A 173 8.68 -5.41 22.69
CA GLU A 173 8.82 -6.02 24.01
C GLU A 173 8.30 -5.12 25.13
N SER A 174 8.67 -3.83 25.09
CA SER A 174 8.21 -2.84 26.08
C SER A 174 6.70 -2.59 26.04
N SER A 175 6.05 -2.81 24.89
CA SER A 175 4.58 -2.75 24.74
C SER A 175 3.86 -3.99 25.27
N GLY A 176 4.58 -4.97 25.82
CA GLY A 176 4.04 -6.25 26.26
C GLY A 176 3.75 -7.23 25.11
N LYS A 177 4.42 -7.07 23.96
CA LYS A 177 4.33 -7.97 22.79
C LYS A 177 2.92 -8.09 22.19
N ARG A 178 2.11 -7.02 22.29
CA ARG A 178 0.72 -7.01 21.80
C ARG A 178 0.54 -6.35 20.44
N SER A 179 1.46 -5.47 20.06
CA SER A 179 1.32 -4.59 18.90
C SER A 179 1.60 -5.32 17.58
N ALA A 180 0.54 -5.70 16.86
CA ALA A 180 0.60 -6.25 15.50
C ALA A 180 -0.17 -5.40 14.50
N SER A 181 0.30 -4.17 14.27
CA SER A 181 -0.30 -3.27 13.29
C SER A 181 0.14 -3.58 11.86
N ASN A 182 -0.71 -3.23 10.91
CA ASN A 182 -0.53 -3.37 9.46
C ASN A 182 0.51 -2.42 8.83
N GLY A 183 1.04 -1.43 9.56
CA GLY A 183 1.95 -0.41 9.02
C GLY A 183 3.25 -0.91 8.38
N SER A 184 3.63 -2.17 8.60
CA SER A 184 4.71 -2.84 7.87
C SER A 184 4.23 -3.48 6.57
N LEU A 185 3.03 -4.08 6.55
CA LEU A 185 2.44 -4.79 5.41
C LEU A 185 2.08 -3.84 4.28
N MET A 186 1.52 -2.67 4.60
CA MET A 186 0.99 -1.71 3.62
C MET A 186 1.98 -1.31 2.53
N ARG A 187 3.27 -1.30 2.87
CA ARG A 187 4.37 -0.85 2.01
C ARG A 187 5.15 -1.97 1.32
N THR A 188 4.73 -3.23 1.47
CA THR A 188 5.55 -4.38 1.01
C THR A 188 5.45 -4.67 -0.49
N HIS A 189 4.49 -4.10 -1.19
CA HIS A 189 4.24 -4.44 -2.59
C HIS A 189 5.44 -4.23 -3.53
N PRO A 190 6.33 -3.22 -3.37
CA PRO A 190 7.53 -3.13 -4.20
C PRO A 190 8.50 -4.30 -3.99
N LEU A 191 8.54 -4.90 -2.79
CA LEU A 191 9.46 -6.00 -2.46
C LEU A 191 9.17 -7.26 -3.27
N GLY A 192 7.88 -7.55 -3.53
CA GLY A 192 7.49 -8.63 -4.42
C GLY A 192 7.96 -8.41 -5.87
N LEU A 193 8.03 -7.14 -6.30
CA LEU A 193 8.52 -6.77 -7.64
C LEU A 193 10.04 -6.98 -7.77
N LEU A 194 10.80 -6.69 -6.70
CA LEU A 194 12.26 -6.94 -6.68
C LEU A 194 12.61 -8.43 -6.77
N ALA A 195 11.70 -9.30 -6.32
CA ALA A 195 11.89 -10.75 -6.34
C ALA A 195 11.34 -11.43 -7.62
N LEU A 196 10.94 -10.69 -8.65
CA LEU A 196 10.31 -11.27 -9.85
C LEU A 196 11.19 -12.28 -10.58
N ALA A 197 12.50 -12.01 -10.67
CA ALA A 197 13.47 -12.89 -11.32
C ALA A 197 14.18 -13.83 -10.33
N ARG A 198 13.68 -13.93 -9.09
CA ARG A 198 14.31 -14.68 -7.98
C ARG A 198 13.38 -15.77 -7.45
N ASP A 199 13.91 -16.67 -6.66
CA ASP A 199 13.12 -17.68 -5.97
C ASP A 199 12.15 -17.05 -4.97
N GLU A 200 11.06 -17.77 -4.67
CA GLU A 200 10.00 -17.27 -3.79
C GLU A 200 10.52 -16.93 -2.38
N GLU A 201 11.52 -17.66 -1.89
CA GLU A 201 12.12 -17.42 -0.57
C GLU A 201 12.77 -16.04 -0.45
N VAL A 202 13.25 -15.46 -1.56
CA VAL A 202 13.78 -14.08 -1.57
C VAL A 202 12.67 -13.07 -1.28
N ALA A 203 11.46 -13.30 -1.80
CA ALA A 203 10.29 -12.46 -1.48
C ALA A 203 9.89 -12.59 0.00
N PHE A 204 9.94 -13.81 0.56
CA PHE A 204 9.72 -14.02 1.99
C PHE A 204 10.74 -13.26 2.85
N ALA A 205 12.03 -13.42 2.52
CA ALA A 205 13.14 -12.78 3.23
C ALA A 205 13.07 -11.26 3.18
N LEU A 206 12.80 -10.66 2.00
CA LEU A 206 12.62 -9.22 1.85
C LEU A 206 11.47 -8.69 2.72
N GLY A 207 10.30 -9.31 2.61
CA GLY A 207 9.12 -8.91 3.39
C GLY A 207 9.37 -8.99 4.90
N ALA A 208 9.95 -10.10 5.35
CA ALA A 208 10.28 -10.31 6.76
C ALA A 208 11.30 -9.30 7.28
N ALA A 209 12.39 -9.09 6.54
CA ALA A 209 13.48 -8.21 6.96
C ALA A 209 13.04 -6.73 7.01
N VAL A 210 12.28 -6.26 6.02
CA VAL A 210 11.72 -4.89 6.02
C VAL A 210 10.67 -4.72 7.11
N SER A 211 9.84 -5.73 7.41
CA SER A 211 8.92 -5.68 8.55
C SER A 211 9.68 -5.42 9.85
N LYS A 212 10.72 -6.22 10.12
CA LYS A 212 11.51 -6.18 11.36
C LYS A 212 12.13 -4.83 11.65
N THR A 213 12.36 -3.98 10.64
CA THR A 213 12.86 -2.60 10.85
C THR A 213 11.95 -1.73 11.72
N THR A 214 10.64 -2.02 11.77
CA THR A 214 9.66 -1.20 12.54
C THR A 214 8.63 -2.02 13.30
N HIS A 215 8.30 -3.21 12.80
CA HIS A 215 7.29 -4.12 13.34
C HIS A 215 7.94 -5.49 13.52
N ALA A 216 8.56 -5.69 14.68
CA ALA A 216 9.23 -6.94 15.05
C ALA A 216 8.25 -8.05 15.51
N ASP A 217 6.94 -7.76 15.59
CA ASP A 217 5.92 -8.76 15.95
C ASP A 217 5.89 -9.87 14.88
N PRO A 218 6.04 -11.15 15.25
CA PRO A 218 6.00 -12.28 14.33
C PRO A 218 4.78 -12.30 13.39
N ARG A 219 3.62 -11.80 13.82
CA ARG A 219 2.40 -11.68 12.99
C ARG A 219 2.58 -10.68 11.85
N CYS A 220 3.29 -9.58 12.10
CA CYS A 220 3.64 -8.60 11.07
C CYS A 220 4.66 -9.19 10.09
N VAL A 221 5.69 -9.87 10.62
CA VAL A 221 6.77 -10.47 9.82
C VAL A 221 6.22 -11.50 8.84
N ILE A 222 5.41 -12.46 9.31
CA ILE A 222 4.81 -13.47 8.42
C ILE A 222 3.84 -12.85 7.42
N ALA A 223 3.06 -11.84 7.82
CA ALA A 223 2.15 -11.17 6.91
C ALA A 223 2.91 -10.45 5.78
N CYS A 224 4.04 -9.81 6.08
CA CYS A 224 4.87 -9.14 5.08
C CYS A 224 5.57 -10.14 4.14
N ALA A 225 6.01 -11.28 4.66
CA ALA A 225 6.55 -12.36 3.83
C ALA A 225 5.49 -12.89 2.85
N ILE A 226 4.29 -13.20 3.34
CA ILE A 226 3.15 -13.63 2.51
C ILE A 226 2.81 -12.54 1.47
N GLY A 227 2.65 -11.28 1.91
CA GLY A 227 2.26 -10.19 1.01
C GLY A 227 3.25 -9.98 -0.14
N SER A 228 4.54 -10.00 0.15
CA SER A 228 5.60 -9.84 -0.87
C SER A 228 5.59 -11.00 -1.86
N ALA A 229 5.43 -12.24 -1.39
CA ALA A 229 5.39 -13.42 -2.25
C ALA A 229 4.10 -13.52 -3.08
N LEU A 230 2.95 -13.10 -2.53
CA LEU A 230 1.70 -13.02 -3.29
C LEU A 230 1.83 -12.02 -4.44
N ILE A 231 2.43 -10.85 -4.21
CA ILE A 231 2.70 -9.86 -5.27
C ILE A 231 3.60 -10.46 -6.36
N ARG A 232 4.70 -11.10 -5.96
CA ARG A 232 5.59 -11.81 -6.89
C ARG A 232 4.80 -12.84 -7.73
N GLY A 233 3.98 -13.65 -7.07
CA GLY A 233 3.22 -14.74 -7.70
C GLY A 233 2.15 -14.25 -8.68
N VAL A 234 1.38 -13.21 -8.33
CA VAL A 234 0.36 -12.66 -9.25
C VAL A 234 1.00 -12.03 -10.49
N VAL A 235 2.10 -11.29 -10.33
CA VAL A 235 2.77 -10.63 -11.46
C VAL A 235 3.35 -11.66 -12.43
N ARG A 236 4.02 -12.69 -11.90
CA ARG A 236 4.58 -13.80 -12.71
C ARG A 236 3.52 -14.69 -13.34
N GLY A 237 2.28 -14.64 -12.85
CA GLY A 237 1.23 -15.59 -13.23
C GLY A 237 1.40 -16.97 -12.60
N ASP A 238 2.20 -17.08 -11.53
CA ASP A 238 2.34 -18.30 -10.73
C ASP A 238 1.07 -18.56 -9.89
N ILE A 239 0.24 -17.53 -9.67
CA ILE A 239 -1.06 -17.64 -8.99
C ILE A 239 -2.18 -17.46 -10.02
N ASP A 240 -2.77 -18.56 -10.44
CA ASP A 240 -3.86 -18.58 -11.41
C ASP A 240 -5.20 -19.00 -10.78
N ASN A 241 -5.15 -19.78 -9.69
CA ASN A 241 -6.32 -20.22 -8.94
C ASN A 241 -6.12 -20.14 -7.42
N ASN A 242 -7.17 -20.42 -6.65
CA ASN A 242 -7.14 -20.34 -5.18
C ASN A 242 -6.15 -21.32 -4.54
N SER A 243 -5.92 -22.50 -5.15
CA SER A 243 -4.96 -23.48 -4.64
C SER A 243 -3.52 -22.98 -4.76
N ASP A 244 -3.19 -22.24 -5.81
CA ASP A 244 -1.86 -21.64 -5.97
C ASP A 244 -1.61 -20.61 -4.88
N LEU A 245 -2.59 -19.73 -4.63
CA LEU A 245 -2.58 -18.75 -3.55
C LEU A 245 -2.39 -19.42 -2.19
N ASP A 246 -3.18 -20.45 -1.88
CA ASP A 246 -3.09 -21.21 -0.62
C ASP A 246 -1.72 -21.88 -0.45
N SER A 247 -1.13 -22.31 -1.56
CA SER A 247 0.20 -22.92 -1.55
C SER A 247 1.29 -21.90 -1.22
N VAL A 248 1.18 -20.65 -1.68
CA VAL A 248 2.11 -19.56 -1.28
C VAL A 248 2.04 -19.32 0.23
N ILE A 249 0.84 -19.20 0.79
CA ILE A 249 0.64 -19.01 2.24
C ILE A 249 1.24 -20.19 3.02
N THR A 250 1.01 -21.42 2.54
CA THR A 250 1.55 -22.63 3.18
C THR A 250 3.07 -22.67 3.14
N ARG A 251 3.69 -22.34 2.00
CA ARG A 251 5.16 -22.28 1.88
C ARG A 251 5.76 -21.18 2.74
N ALA A 252 5.10 -20.01 2.85
CA ALA A 252 5.52 -18.94 3.75
C ALA A 252 5.52 -19.38 5.22
N LEU A 253 4.50 -20.14 5.66
CA LEU A 253 4.42 -20.69 7.02
C LEU A 253 5.55 -21.70 7.30
N VAL A 254 5.87 -22.56 6.33
CA VAL A 254 6.99 -23.51 6.43
C VAL A 254 8.32 -22.77 6.49
N TRP A 255 8.53 -21.80 5.59
CA TRP A 255 9.71 -20.94 5.59
C TRP A 255 9.86 -20.20 6.91
N PHE A 256 8.78 -19.61 7.43
CA PHE A 256 8.80 -18.90 8.71
C PHE A 256 9.16 -19.82 9.87
N ALA A 257 8.61 -21.04 9.92
CA ALA A 257 8.91 -21.99 10.98
C ALA A 257 10.36 -22.53 10.95
N THR A 258 11.03 -22.48 9.79
CA THR A 258 12.37 -23.05 9.58
C THR A 258 13.48 -22.01 9.59
N GLN A 259 13.24 -20.84 9.01
CA GLN A 259 14.24 -19.80 8.75
C GLN A 259 14.10 -18.58 9.68
N GLU A 260 12.89 -18.27 10.15
CA GLU A 260 12.66 -17.18 11.09
C GLU A 260 12.49 -17.77 12.50
N GLN A 261 13.47 -17.58 13.37
CA GLN A 261 13.30 -17.95 14.77
C GLN A 261 12.55 -16.84 15.50
N PRO A 262 11.26 -17.02 15.85
CA PRO A 262 10.58 -16.04 16.67
C PRO A 262 11.29 -15.93 18.03
N SER A 263 11.11 -14.81 18.73
CA SER A 263 11.68 -14.64 20.07
C SER A 263 11.45 -15.87 20.95
N PRO A 264 12.43 -16.29 21.77
CA PRO A 264 12.31 -17.51 22.58
C PRO A 264 10.95 -17.60 23.30
N GLY A 265 10.24 -18.71 23.06
CA GLY A 265 8.92 -18.98 23.65
C GLY A 265 7.71 -18.40 22.90
N TYR A 266 7.89 -17.64 21.82
CA TYR A 266 6.76 -17.21 20.99
C TYR A 266 6.37 -18.32 19.99
N LYS A 267 5.07 -18.64 19.94
CA LYS A 267 4.49 -19.57 18.98
C LYS A 267 3.48 -18.82 18.13
N LEU A 268 3.67 -18.84 16.81
CA LEU A 268 2.72 -18.26 15.87
C LEU A 268 1.38 -19.01 15.94
N ASP A 269 0.30 -18.27 16.14
CA ASP A 269 -1.05 -18.82 16.05
C ASP A 269 -1.46 -18.93 14.56
N VAL A 270 -1.17 -20.09 13.97
CA VAL A 270 -1.52 -20.40 12.57
C VAL A 270 -3.03 -20.45 12.38
N ALA A 271 -3.80 -20.85 13.40
CA ALA A 271 -5.25 -20.91 13.31
C ALA A 271 -5.84 -19.48 13.24
N GLU A 272 -5.26 -18.53 13.96
CA GLU A 272 -5.63 -17.12 13.86
C GLU A 272 -5.34 -16.54 12.47
N LEU A 273 -4.18 -16.84 11.88
CA LEU A 273 -3.86 -16.41 10.51
C LEU A 273 -4.87 -16.98 9.50
N LYS A 274 -5.15 -18.28 9.59
CA LYS A 274 -6.13 -18.96 8.72
C LYS A 274 -7.53 -18.38 8.87
N LYS A 275 -7.97 -18.09 10.10
CA LYS A 275 -9.26 -17.44 10.37
C LYS A 275 -9.47 -16.14 9.59
N HIS A 276 -8.40 -15.40 9.28
CA HIS A 276 -8.49 -14.16 8.50
C HIS A 276 -8.24 -14.36 7.01
N THR A 277 -7.45 -15.36 6.61
CA THR A 277 -7.09 -15.60 5.19
C THR A 277 -8.02 -16.58 4.46
N GLU A 278 -8.88 -17.27 5.19
CA GLU A 278 -9.88 -18.24 4.70
C GLU A 278 -11.32 -17.72 4.93
N VAL A 279 -11.52 -16.40 4.87
CA VAL A 279 -12.86 -15.80 5.03
C VAL A 279 -13.70 -15.94 3.76
N GLU A 280 -15.01 -16.18 3.94
CA GLU A 280 -16.00 -16.22 2.85
C GLU A 280 -16.53 -14.82 2.46
N GLY A 281 -16.22 -13.81 3.26
CA GLY A 281 -16.70 -12.43 3.06
C GLY A 281 -16.04 -11.44 3.99
N LEU A 282 -16.00 -10.17 3.58
CA LEU A 282 -15.37 -9.06 4.32
C LEU A 282 -15.99 -8.81 5.70
N ASP A 283 -17.29 -9.09 5.87
CA ASP A 283 -17.99 -8.96 7.16
C ASP A 283 -17.38 -9.81 8.28
N SER A 284 -16.71 -10.91 7.92
CA SER A 284 -16.03 -11.79 8.88
C SER A 284 -14.77 -11.17 9.47
N LEU A 285 -14.16 -10.20 8.78
CA LEU A 285 -12.94 -9.53 9.21
C LEU A 285 -13.19 -8.43 10.24
N LYS A 286 -14.44 -7.93 10.34
CA LYS A 286 -14.83 -6.83 11.25
C LYS A 286 -13.86 -5.65 11.12
N LEU A 287 -13.74 -5.11 9.90
CA LEU A 287 -12.72 -4.11 9.56
C LEU A 287 -12.88 -2.81 10.35
N ASP A 288 -14.10 -2.42 10.71
CA ASP A 288 -14.41 -1.23 11.51
C ASP A 288 -14.42 -1.45 13.03
N ASP A 289 -14.05 -2.64 13.52
CA ASP A 289 -13.93 -2.89 14.95
C ASP A 289 -12.84 -2.00 15.58
N SER A 290 -13.28 -1.13 16.49
CA SER A 290 -12.45 -0.12 17.15
C SER A 290 -11.23 -0.66 17.91
N GLN A 291 -11.26 -1.93 18.35
CA GLN A 291 -10.15 -2.51 19.13
C GLN A 291 -9.03 -3.06 18.27
N GLY A 292 -9.33 -3.49 17.05
CA GLY A 292 -8.38 -4.16 16.15
C GLY A 292 -8.41 -3.62 14.73
N MET A 293 -8.78 -2.36 14.54
CA MET A 293 -8.97 -1.75 13.21
C MET A 293 -7.72 -1.90 12.32
N GLY A 294 -6.54 -1.53 12.82
CA GLY A 294 -5.27 -1.67 12.12
C GLY A 294 -4.56 -3.01 12.32
N TYR A 295 -5.30 -4.08 12.66
CA TYR A 295 -4.68 -5.40 12.88
C TYR A 295 -4.17 -6.01 11.57
N VAL A 296 -2.90 -6.42 11.53
CA VAL A 296 -2.24 -6.87 10.29
C VAL A 296 -2.95 -8.03 9.58
N TYR A 297 -3.54 -8.98 10.31
CA TYR A 297 -4.26 -10.08 9.66
C TYR A 297 -5.60 -9.69 9.06
N LYS A 298 -6.23 -8.59 9.53
CA LYS A 298 -7.42 -8.05 8.85
C LYS A 298 -7.05 -7.50 7.47
N THR A 299 -5.97 -6.73 7.39
CA THR A 299 -5.44 -6.22 6.12
C THR A 299 -4.99 -7.35 5.19
N LEU A 300 -4.23 -8.32 5.69
CA LEU A 300 -3.83 -9.49 4.90
C LEU A 300 -5.06 -10.27 4.40
N GLY A 301 -6.03 -10.51 5.29
CA GLY A 301 -7.27 -11.21 4.98
C GLY A 301 -8.11 -10.50 3.93
N ALA A 302 -8.22 -9.17 4.01
CA ALA A 302 -8.92 -8.36 3.01
C ALA A 302 -8.25 -8.49 1.63
N GLY A 303 -6.92 -8.36 1.56
CA GLY A 303 -6.17 -8.53 0.31
C GLY A 303 -6.31 -9.93 -0.30
N VAL A 304 -6.19 -10.98 0.52
CA VAL A 304 -6.39 -12.37 0.09
C VAL A 304 -7.81 -12.59 -0.42
N PHE A 305 -8.83 -12.10 0.29
CA PHE A 305 -10.22 -12.25 -0.10
C PHE A 305 -10.52 -11.55 -1.44
N LEU A 306 -10.02 -10.32 -1.64
CA LEU A 306 -10.21 -9.59 -2.90
C LEU A 306 -9.50 -10.29 -4.07
N LEU A 307 -8.28 -10.82 -3.86
CA LEU A 307 -7.57 -11.58 -4.88
C LEU A 307 -8.34 -12.85 -5.28
N ARG A 308 -8.86 -13.62 -4.31
CA ARG A 308 -9.72 -14.78 -4.60
C ARG A 308 -10.97 -14.39 -5.38
N SER A 309 -11.57 -13.25 -5.03
CA SER A 309 -12.76 -12.73 -5.71
C SER A 309 -12.44 -12.36 -7.17
N ALA A 310 -11.30 -11.71 -7.42
CA ALA A 310 -10.83 -11.42 -8.77
C ALA A 310 -10.57 -12.71 -9.57
N ILE A 311 -9.85 -13.68 -9.00
CA ILE A 311 -9.58 -14.99 -9.61
C ILE A 311 -10.89 -15.69 -9.99
N LYS A 312 -11.86 -15.73 -9.07
CA LYS A 312 -13.17 -16.36 -9.29
C LYS A 312 -13.91 -15.73 -10.47
N VAL A 313 -13.91 -14.40 -10.59
CA VAL A 313 -14.58 -13.70 -11.69
C VAL A 313 -13.87 -13.96 -13.02
N ILE A 314 -12.53 -13.86 -13.06
CA ILE A 314 -11.75 -14.01 -14.29
C ILE A 314 -11.78 -15.45 -14.80
N ARG A 315 -11.60 -16.44 -13.92
CA ARG A 315 -11.53 -17.87 -14.29
C ARG A 315 -12.91 -18.53 -14.40
N GLY A 316 -13.91 -18.03 -13.67
CA GLY A 316 -15.20 -18.72 -13.47
C GLY A 316 -16.26 -18.53 -14.55
N GLY A 317 -16.09 -17.63 -15.54
CA GLY A 317 -17.20 -17.38 -16.47
C GLY A 317 -16.94 -16.52 -17.70
N ASN A 318 -15.70 -16.41 -18.17
CA ASN A 318 -15.30 -15.53 -19.30
C ASN A 318 -16.01 -14.17 -19.25
N PRO A 319 -15.71 -13.33 -18.24
CA PRO A 319 -16.46 -12.11 -17.98
C PRO A 319 -16.46 -11.19 -19.20
N SER A 320 -17.56 -10.47 -19.42
CA SER A 320 -17.62 -9.46 -20.47
C SER A 320 -16.48 -8.45 -20.32
N PHE A 321 -16.08 -7.81 -21.43
CA PHE A 321 -15.04 -6.79 -21.41
C PHE A 321 -15.34 -5.67 -20.38
N ARG A 322 -16.60 -5.22 -20.32
CA ARG A 322 -17.04 -4.23 -19.33
C ARG A 322 -16.88 -4.72 -17.89
N ALA A 323 -17.24 -5.98 -17.62
CA ALA A 323 -17.10 -6.56 -16.29
C ALA A 323 -15.62 -6.65 -15.85
N ARG A 324 -14.70 -6.91 -16.79
CA ARG A 324 -13.24 -6.89 -16.50
C ARG A 324 -12.76 -5.49 -16.14
N LEU A 325 -13.14 -4.48 -16.93
CA LEU A 325 -12.74 -3.09 -16.69
C LEU A 325 -13.32 -2.50 -15.39
N SER A 326 -14.49 -2.95 -14.94
CA SER A 326 -15.07 -2.50 -13.67
C SER A 326 -14.64 -3.34 -12.46
N LEU A 327 -13.93 -4.45 -12.66
CA LEU A 327 -13.68 -5.42 -11.58
C LEU A 327 -12.84 -4.83 -10.45
N PHE A 328 -11.75 -4.15 -10.78
CA PHE A 328 -10.88 -3.50 -9.79
C PHE A 328 -11.67 -2.49 -8.96
N GLU A 329 -12.36 -1.57 -9.64
CA GLU A 329 -13.15 -0.50 -9.02
C GLU A 329 -14.25 -1.06 -8.12
N ASN A 330 -14.98 -2.07 -8.57
CA ASN A 330 -16.02 -2.72 -7.78
C ASN A 330 -15.44 -3.36 -6.50
N LEU A 331 -14.36 -4.13 -6.63
CA LEU A 331 -13.74 -4.81 -5.49
C LEU A 331 -13.20 -3.81 -4.45
N ILE A 332 -12.48 -2.78 -4.91
CA ILE A 332 -11.93 -1.75 -4.00
C ILE A 332 -13.06 -0.94 -3.37
N THR A 333 -14.07 -0.53 -4.15
CA THR A 333 -15.25 0.16 -3.63
C THR A 333 -15.96 -0.68 -2.58
N ASP A 334 -16.15 -1.97 -2.83
CA ASP A 334 -16.78 -2.87 -1.86
C ASP A 334 -15.99 -2.94 -0.57
N LEU A 335 -14.66 -3.07 -0.65
CA LEU A 335 -13.77 -3.11 0.50
C LEU A 335 -13.80 -1.82 1.33
N VAL A 336 -13.61 -0.66 0.71
CA VAL A 336 -13.51 0.60 1.45
C VAL A 336 -14.83 0.95 2.14
N MET A 337 -15.97 0.47 1.62
CA MET A 337 -17.27 0.70 2.24
C MET A 337 -17.49 -0.06 3.56
N HIS A 338 -16.59 -1.00 3.93
CA HIS A 338 -16.56 -1.57 5.28
C HIS A 338 -15.91 -0.64 6.32
N GLY A 339 -15.33 0.49 5.89
CA GLY A 339 -14.68 1.45 6.77
C GLY A 339 -13.46 0.86 7.49
N GLY A 340 -13.21 1.32 8.71
CA GLY A 340 -12.06 0.90 9.50
C GLY A 340 -10.75 1.48 8.98
N ASP A 341 -9.71 0.67 8.89
CA ASP A 341 -8.40 1.06 8.32
C ASP A 341 -8.44 0.94 6.78
N ALA A 342 -9.34 1.71 6.18
CA ALA A 342 -9.80 1.49 4.81
C ALA A 342 -8.74 1.78 3.74
N ASP A 343 -7.93 2.83 3.93
CA ASP A 343 -6.77 3.16 3.08
C ASP A 343 -5.74 2.03 3.12
N THR A 344 -5.36 1.52 4.30
CA THR A 344 -4.40 0.43 4.39
C THR A 344 -4.91 -0.88 3.80
N ASN A 345 -6.16 -1.24 4.11
CA ASN A 345 -6.80 -2.43 3.57
C ASN A 345 -6.86 -2.38 2.03
N ALA A 346 -7.27 -1.24 1.48
CA ALA A 346 -7.41 -1.05 0.04
C ALA A 346 -6.06 -0.88 -0.67
N CYS A 347 -5.05 -0.28 -0.04
CA CYS A 347 -3.69 -0.18 -0.60
C CYS A 347 -3.11 -1.57 -0.84
N PHE A 348 -3.11 -2.43 0.19
CA PHE A 348 -2.58 -3.78 0.07
C PHE A 348 -3.41 -4.65 -0.91
N ALA A 349 -4.74 -4.58 -0.82
CA ALA A 349 -5.60 -5.33 -1.74
C ALA A 349 -5.50 -4.82 -3.19
N GLY A 350 -5.38 -3.51 -3.38
CA GLY A 350 -5.21 -2.84 -4.66
C GLY A 350 -3.90 -3.24 -5.34
N ALA A 351 -2.82 -3.41 -4.57
CA ALA A 351 -1.57 -3.95 -5.09
C ALA A 351 -1.76 -5.36 -5.67
N LEU A 352 -2.42 -6.26 -4.93
CA LEU A 352 -2.66 -7.64 -5.36
C LEU A 352 -3.58 -7.74 -6.57
N VAL A 353 -4.74 -7.08 -6.51
CA VAL A 353 -5.74 -7.12 -7.59
C VAL A 353 -5.21 -6.38 -8.82
N GLY A 354 -4.53 -5.25 -8.63
CA GLY A 354 -3.90 -4.51 -9.73
C GLY A 354 -2.78 -5.30 -10.41
N GLY A 355 -1.96 -6.03 -9.64
CA GLY A 355 -0.97 -6.95 -10.21
C GLY A 355 -1.56 -8.16 -10.92
N TYR A 356 -2.71 -8.66 -10.47
CA TYR A 356 -3.41 -9.77 -11.12
C TYR A 356 -4.10 -9.34 -12.43
N LEU A 357 -4.77 -8.18 -12.43
CA LEU A 357 -5.53 -7.68 -13.57
C LEU A 357 -4.68 -6.92 -14.60
N GLY A 358 -3.61 -6.25 -14.16
CA GLY A 358 -2.79 -5.36 -14.97
C GLY A 358 -3.28 -3.91 -15.00
N PHE A 359 -2.37 -2.97 -15.25
CA PHE A 359 -2.61 -1.53 -15.29
C PHE A 359 -3.72 -1.13 -16.27
N LYS A 360 -3.74 -1.73 -17.46
CA LYS A 360 -4.77 -1.48 -18.49
C LYS A 360 -6.20 -1.78 -18.04
N ALA A 361 -6.38 -2.60 -17.00
CA ALA A 361 -7.68 -2.93 -16.43
C ALA A 361 -8.07 -2.03 -15.25
N LEU A 362 -7.19 -1.14 -14.78
CA LEU A 362 -7.48 -0.20 -13.72
C LEU A 362 -8.42 0.92 -14.22
N PRO A 363 -9.29 1.48 -13.35
CA PRO A 363 -10.22 2.52 -13.73
C PRO A 363 -9.47 3.78 -14.15
N GLN A 364 -9.47 4.05 -15.47
CA GLN A 364 -8.79 5.21 -16.07
C GLN A 364 -9.17 6.52 -15.42
N HIS A 365 -10.43 6.62 -15.06
CA HIS A 365 -11.01 7.80 -14.49
C HIS A 365 -10.55 8.08 -13.05
N TRP A 366 -9.96 7.09 -12.36
CA TRP A 366 -9.23 7.29 -11.11
C TRP A 366 -7.77 7.63 -11.38
N TRP A 367 -7.03 6.80 -12.13
CA TRP A 367 -5.59 7.00 -12.23
C TRP A 367 -5.18 8.26 -12.99
N ASN A 368 -6.00 8.75 -13.94
CA ASN A 368 -5.81 10.06 -14.59
C ASN A 368 -5.81 11.25 -13.62
N HIS A 369 -6.42 11.08 -12.44
CA HIS A 369 -6.60 12.14 -11.45
C HIS A 369 -6.02 11.77 -10.08
N LEU A 370 -5.23 10.71 -10.03
CA LEU A 370 -4.41 10.39 -8.89
C LEU A 370 -3.31 11.46 -8.77
N ARG A 371 -3.17 12.08 -7.60
CA ARG A 371 -2.19 13.14 -7.42
C ARG A 371 -0.80 12.54 -7.56
N HIS A 372 0.04 13.13 -8.41
CA HIS A 372 1.37 12.59 -8.78
C HIS A 372 1.30 11.24 -9.52
N GLY A 373 0.16 10.89 -10.13
CA GLY A 373 -0.02 9.64 -10.89
C GLY A 373 0.99 9.48 -12.03
N ASP A 374 1.20 10.53 -12.84
CA ASP A 374 2.20 10.50 -13.93
C ASP A 374 3.62 10.25 -13.40
N TRP A 375 3.95 10.86 -12.26
CA TRP A 375 5.25 10.64 -11.61
C TRP A 375 5.38 9.20 -11.13
N LEU A 376 4.35 8.63 -10.49
CA LEU A 376 4.35 7.23 -10.05
C LEU A 376 4.51 6.28 -11.24
N ILE A 377 3.79 6.51 -12.33
CA ILE A 377 3.90 5.72 -13.57
C ILE A 377 5.33 5.81 -14.14
N SER A 378 5.95 7.00 -14.10
CA SER A 378 7.35 7.14 -14.54
C SER A 378 8.33 6.32 -13.68
N LYS A 379 8.10 6.22 -12.36
CA LYS A 379 8.92 5.37 -11.48
C LYS A 379 8.64 3.88 -11.67
N ALA A 380 7.42 3.51 -12.02
CA ALA A 380 7.08 2.14 -12.44
C ALA A 380 7.82 1.74 -13.73
N GLU A 381 7.89 2.65 -14.70
CA GLU A 381 8.67 2.46 -15.93
C GLU A 381 10.17 2.33 -15.63
N ALA A 382 10.72 3.20 -14.79
CA ALA A 382 12.11 3.11 -14.34
C ALA A 382 12.40 1.75 -13.69
N LEU A 383 11.50 1.24 -12.85
CA LEU A 383 11.65 -0.08 -12.24
C LEU A 383 11.63 -1.18 -13.29
N CYS A 384 10.74 -1.09 -14.29
CA CYS A 384 10.69 -2.06 -15.39
C CYS A 384 12.02 -2.09 -16.17
N GLN A 385 12.67 -0.95 -16.39
CA GLN A 385 13.98 -0.89 -17.04
C GLN A 385 15.08 -1.50 -16.16
N VAL A 386 15.10 -1.18 -14.86
CA VAL A 386 16.05 -1.76 -13.88
C VAL A 386 15.93 -3.29 -13.81
N LEU A 387 14.70 -3.80 -13.86
CA LEU A 387 14.42 -5.24 -13.84
C LEU A 387 14.59 -5.92 -15.21
N GLY A 388 14.94 -5.17 -16.27
CA GLY A 388 15.09 -5.70 -17.64
C GLY A 388 13.78 -6.16 -18.28
N ILE A 389 12.64 -5.66 -17.80
CA ILE A 389 11.30 -5.93 -18.35
C ILE A 389 11.08 -5.08 -19.60
N THR A 390 11.46 -3.80 -19.55
CA THR A 390 11.46 -2.89 -20.69
C THR A 390 12.89 -2.49 -21.05
N SER A 391 13.11 -2.13 -22.31
CA SER A 391 14.37 -1.54 -22.74
C SER A 391 14.40 -0.06 -22.39
N GLY A 392 15.53 0.42 -21.89
CA GLY A 392 15.78 1.85 -21.74
C GLY A 392 17.15 2.12 -21.13
N ASP A 393 17.44 3.39 -20.93
CA ASP A 393 18.71 3.93 -20.46
C ASP A 393 18.56 4.63 -19.10
N TYR A 394 17.52 4.30 -18.32
CA TYR A 394 17.32 4.85 -16.98
C TYR A 394 18.59 4.67 -16.12
N ASP A 395 19.15 5.79 -15.67
CA ASP A 395 20.25 5.84 -14.71
C ASP A 395 19.75 6.44 -13.40
N ALA A 396 19.70 5.62 -12.36
CA ALA A 396 19.27 6.06 -11.03
C ALA A 396 20.19 7.12 -10.41
N LYS A 397 21.41 7.30 -10.90
CA LYS A 397 22.32 8.37 -10.42
C LYS A 397 21.89 9.73 -10.93
N GLU A 398 21.30 9.81 -12.11
CA GLU A 398 20.77 11.03 -12.72
C GLU A 398 19.36 11.39 -12.20
N ASP A 399 18.66 10.42 -11.59
CA ASP A 399 17.36 10.62 -10.98
C ASP A 399 17.50 11.11 -9.52
N SER A 400 17.42 12.42 -9.34
CA SER A 400 17.52 13.06 -8.01
C SER A 400 16.43 12.61 -7.02
N ASP A 401 15.28 12.14 -7.51
CA ASP A 401 14.21 11.66 -6.62
C ASP A 401 14.64 10.42 -5.83
N THR A 402 15.60 9.65 -6.35
CA THR A 402 16.11 8.44 -5.69
C THR A 402 17.02 8.76 -4.51
N LEU A 403 17.48 10.01 -4.34
CA LEU A 403 18.26 10.41 -3.17
C LEU A 403 17.39 10.31 -1.89
N PRO A 404 17.97 10.03 -0.72
CA PRO A 404 17.21 9.98 0.54
C PRO A 404 16.44 11.27 0.85
N ASP A 405 16.96 12.42 0.42
CA ASP A 405 16.34 13.75 0.55
C ASP A 405 15.56 14.18 -0.70
N GLY A 406 15.34 13.27 -1.65
CA GLY A 406 14.65 13.51 -2.92
C GLY A 406 15.26 14.62 -3.78
N GLY A 407 16.55 14.95 -3.59
CA GLY A 407 17.21 16.03 -4.31
C GLY A 407 16.79 17.43 -3.89
N ARG A 408 16.05 17.57 -2.78
CA ARG A 408 15.51 18.84 -2.28
C ARG A 408 16.10 19.28 -0.94
N GLY A 409 17.08 18.56 -0.42
CA GLY A 409 17.63 18.80 0.91
C GLY A 409 16.68 18.40 2.05
N ILE A 410 17.27 18.30 3.25
CA ILE A 410 16.57 18.07 4.51
C ILE A 410 16.11 19.41 5.08
N LEU A 411 14.87 19.44 5.56
CA LEU A 411 14.27 20.65 6.13
C LEU A 411 14.65 20.77 7.62
N SER A 412 14.91 22.00 8.07
CA SER A 412 15.06 22.29 9.49
C SER A 412 13.71 22.19 10.21
N GLN A 413 13.75 22.08 11.54
CA GLN A 413 12.53 22.09 12.36
C GLN A 413 11.69 23.37 12.13
N GLU A 414 12.35 24.53 12.03
CA GLU A 414 11.68 25.81 11.75
C GLU A 414 10.96 25.81 10.39
N GLN A 415 11.61 25.25 9.36
CA GLN A 415 10.98 25.12 8.04
C GLN A 415 9.76 24.18 8.09
N MET A 416 9.86 23.08 8.84
CA MET A 416 8.73 22.17 9.03
C MET A 416 7.59 22.81 9.82
N ASP A 417 7.88 23.61 10.84
CA ASP A 417 6.88 24.32 11.64
C ASP A 417 6.07 25.32 10.79
N VAL A 418 6.75 26.01 9.86
CA VAL A 418 6.09 26.88 8.86
C VAL A 418 5.14 26.07 7.97
N ARG A 419 5.59 24.92 7.44
CA ARG A 419 4.75 24.05 6.59
C ARG A 419 3.52 23.53 7.35
N TRP A 420 3.70 23.12 8.62
CA TRP A 420 2.58 22.73 9.48
C TRP A 420 1.60 23.86 9.72
N THR A 421 2.08 25.08 9.93
CA THR A 421 1.22 26.26 10.12
C THR A 421 0.40 26.55 8.87
N HIS A 422 1.00 26.48 7.68
CA HIS A 422 0.26 26.65 6.42
C HIS A 422 -0.80 25.56 6.24
N LEU A 423 -0.44 24.28 6.41
CA LEU A 423 -1.39 23.17 6.31
C LEU A 423 -2.57 23.33 7.26
N MET A 424 -2.30 23.66 8.53
CA MET A 424 -3.36 23.80 9.53
C MET A 424 -4.25 25.02 9.25
N THR A 425 -3.69 26.11 8.72
CA THR A 425 -4.46 27.27 8.27
C THR A 425 -5.41 26.89 7.13
N ASP A 426 -4.93 26.15 6.14
CA ASP A 426 -5.75 25.66 5.02
C ASP A 426 -6.86 24.71 5.51
N VAL A 427 -6.53 23.79 6.41
CA VAL A 427 -7.50 22.88 7.04
C VAL A 427 -8.60 23.66 7.75
N GLU A 428 -8.24 24.67 8.54
CA GLU A 428 -9.20 25.53 9.23
C GLU A 428 -10.10 26.28 8.24
N GLN A 429 -9.53 26.82 7.16
CA GLN A 429 -10.29 27.51 6.13
C GLN A 429 -11.29 26.58 5.44
N ARG A 430 -10.86 25.37 5.05
CA ARG A 430 -11.73 24.35 4.44
C ARG A 430 -12.86 23.94 5.37
N LEU A 431 -12.56 23.72 6.65
CA LEU A 431 -13.56 23.41 7.68
C LEU A 431 -14.59 24.54 7.84
N ARG A 432 -14.16 25.80 7.84
CA ARG A 432 -15.04 26.97 7.94
C ARG A 432 -15.95 27.10 6.71
N GLN A 433 -15.37 27.13 5.51
CA GLN A 433 -16.12 27.20 4.24
C GLN A 433 -17.17 26.09 4.15
N ARG A 434 -16.80 24.88 4.61
CA ARG A 434 -17.70 23.75 4.53
C ARG A 434 -18.85 23.84 5.54
N LYS A 435 -18.57 24.25 6.78
CA LYS A 435 -19.60 24.52 7.80
C LYS A 435 -20.61 25.57 7.32
N GLU A 436 -20.15 26.56 6.56
CA GLU A 436 -21.02 27.57 5.96
C GLU A 436 -21.87 27.00 4.82
N SER A 437 -21.28 26.21 3.91
CA SER A 437 -22.03 25.53 2.83
C SER A 437 -23.10 24.55 3.33
N LEU A 438 -22.88 23.92 4.50
CA LEU A 438 -23.83 23.00 5.11
C LEU A 438 -24.99 23.73 5.81
N LYS A 439 -24.83 25.01 6.17
CA LYS A 439 -25.97 25.82 6.66
C LYS A 439 -26.93 26.20 5.54
N THR A 440 -26.44 26.25 4.30
CA THR A 440 -27.21 26.63 3.12
C THR A 440 -27.82 25.44 2.38
N LEU A 441 -27.44 24.21 2.74
CA LEU A 441 -27.91 22.97 2.12
C LEU A 441 -28.69 22.16 3.16
N ASP A 442 -29.88 21.69 2.80
CA ASP A 442 -30.72 20.83 3.64
C ASP A 442 -30.12 19.40 3.64
N VAL A 443 -28.96 19.24 4.28
CA VAL A 443 -28.23 17.97 4.32
C VAL A 443 -28.77 17.14 5.48
N PRO A 444 -29.17 15.88 5.24
CA PRO A 444 -29.59 14.98 6.31
C PRO A 444 -28.51 14.90 7.40
N SER A 445 -28.88 15.22 8.64
CA SER A 445 -28.05 14.91 9.80
C SER A 445 -28.22 13.44 10.16
N MET A 446 -27.12 12.72 10.44
CA MET A 446 -27.24 11.40 11.06
C MET A 446 -28.07 11.51 12.36
N PRO A 447 -29.00 10.58 12.62
CA PRO A 447 -29.67 10.49 13.91
C PRO A 447 -28.63 10.41 15.03
N ALA A 448 -28.89 11.11 16.13
CA ALA A 448 -28.05 11.09 17.32
C ALA A 448 -28.17 9.76 18.07
N SER A 449 -27.72 8.66 17.48
CA SER A 449 -27.42 7.41 18.17
C SER A 449 -25.91 7.19 18.14
N GLU A 450 -25.31 7.29 19.33
CA GLU A 450 -23.93 6.94 19.68
C GLU A 450 -22.80 7.91 19.29
N GLU A 451 -22.99 9.18 19.65
CA GLU A 451 -21.91 10.15 19.84
C GLU A 451 -21.04 9.85 21.10
N LYS A 452 -20.75 8.58 21.41
CA LYS A 452 -19.89 8.16 22.54
C LYS A 452 -18.41 8.01 22.18
N SER A 453 -18.05 8.05 20.90
CA SER A 453 -16.66 7.95 20.42
C SER A 453 -15.83 9.25 20.57
N ARG A 454 -16.49 10.42 20.70
CA ARG A 454 -15.82 11.74 20.69
C ARG A 454 -14.94 12.09 21.90
N ARG A 455 -14.76 11.20 22.89
CA ARG A 455 -13.98 11.50 24.11
C ARG A 455 -12.48 11.16 24.07
N TRP A 456 -11.95 10.50 23.05
CA TRP A 456 -10.62 9.91 23.13
C TRP A 456 -9.44 10.73 22.55
N PHE A 457 -9.69 11.74 21.71
CA PHE A 457 -8.61 12.58 21.15
C PHE A 457 -8.25 13.82 21.99
N ARG A 458 -8.90 14.02 23.15
CA ARG A 458 -8.53 15.04 24.13
C ARG A 458 -8.31 14.39 25.49
N ARG A 459 -7.12 13.83 25.73
CA ARG A 459 -6.50 13.88 27.07
C ARG A 459 -5.04 13.46 27.03
N LYS A 460 -4.24 14.29 27.70
CA LYS A 460 -2.82 14.17 28.05
C LYS A 460 -1.81 14.62 26.98
N ARG A 461 -1.83 15.93 26.68
CA ARG A 461 -0.60 16.71 26.88
C ARG A 461 -0.27 16.60 28.38
N VAL A 462 0.83 15.96 28.71
CA VAL A 462 1.48 16.04 30.02
C VAL A 462 2.79 16.79 29.78
N PRO A 463 3.20 17.67 30.72
CA PRO A 463 4.07 18.82 30.47
C PRO A 463 5.39 18.50 29.79
#